data_AF-A0A0F5ASB4-F1
#
_entry.id   AF-A0A0F5ASB4-F1
#
_cell.length_a   1.000
_cell.length_b   1.000
_cell.length_c   1.000
_cell.angle_alpha   90.00
_cell.angle_beta   90.00
_cell.angle_gamma   90.00
#
_symmetry.space_group_name_H-M   'P 1'
#
loop_
_entity.id
_entity.type
_entity.pdbx_description
1 polymer ?
#
loop_
_entity_poly.entity_id
_entity_poly.type
_entity_poly.pdbx_seq_one_letter_code
_entity_poly.pdbx_strand_id
1 'polypeptide(L)'
;MIEISHTKAINLASDWLALFNKSEAQELKDLCKLLKAQRELISYRAPASGDANLENSYDVNKICTILVELAHFNSVLLEASVKKNADPKDFIVHHSDIDKIVNVNIEGIEFYDRYDSYRLDYIRRKGPYPSNLRCTMTEGQTEDYIGAWDNDEEFEDDESIYHGGSPCDWQAIFDIP
;
A
#
# COMPACT_ATOMS: atom_id res chain seq x y z
N MET A 1 11.00 12.64 -7.68
CA MET A 1 10.54 11.25 -7.60
C MET A 1 10.93 10.71 -6.23
N ILE A 2 10.01 10.08 -5.52
CA ILE A 2 10.35 9.38 -4.28
C ILE A 2 10.89 8.01 -4.68
N GLU A 3 12.20 7.80 -4.59
CA GLU A 3 12.82 6.52 -4.90
C GLU A 3 13.18 5.78 -3.60
N ILE A 4 12.44 4.72 -3.32
CA ILE A 4 12.78 3.76 -2.26
C ILE A 4 12.88 2.38 -2.92
N SER A 5 14.06 1.76 -2.85
CA SER A 5 14.22 0.40 -3.33
C SER A 5 13.43 -0.58 -2.46
N HIS A 6 12.95 -1.68 -3.04
CA HIS A 6 12.30 -2.75 -2.27
C HIS A 6 13.13 -3.20 -1.05
N THR A 7 14.44 -3.34 -1.23
CA THR A 7 15.36 -3.70 -0.13
C THR A 7 15.33 -2.67 0.99
N LYS A 8 15.32 -1.38 0.66
CA LYS A 8 15.25 -0.31 1.66
C LYS A 8 13.90 -0.30 2.36
N ALA A 9 12.80 -0.46 1.62
CA ALA A 9 11.45 -0.52 2.20
C ALA A 9 11.31 -1.68 3.19
N ILE A 10 11.71 -2.89 2.78
CA ILE A 10 11.66 -4.09 3.62
C ILE A 10 12.51 -3.90 4.88
N ASN A 11 13.74 -3.41 4.75
CA ASN A 11 14.60 -3.20 5.91
C ASN A 11 14.01 -2.17 6.88
N LEU A 12 13.53 -1.03 6.40
CA LEU A 12 12.94 0.01 7.25
C LEU A 12 11.72 -0.51 8.02
N ALA A 13 10.80 -1.22 7.34
CA ALA A 13 9.61 -1.78 7.98
C ALA A 13 9.99 -2.81 9.06
N SER A 14 10.91 -3.74 8.75
CA SER A 14 11.38 -4.74 9.71
C SER A 14 12.13 -4.11 10.88
N ASP A 15 12.97 -3.10 10.65
CA ASP A 15 13.74 -2.44 11.71
C ASP A 15 12.81 -1.71 12.71
N TRP A 16 11.74 -1.08 12.20
CA TRP A 16 10.71 -0.50 13.05
C TRP A 16 9.96 -1.55 13.87
N LEU A 17 9.56 -2.67 13.26
CA LEU A 17 8.89 -3.76 13.97
C LEU A 17 9.82 -4.39 15.02
N ALA A 18 11.13 -4.49 14.74
CA ALA A 18 12.12 -5.08 15.63
C ALA A 18 12.31 -4.32 16.95
N LEU A 19 11.88 -3.05 17.02
CA LEU A 19 11.82 -2.29 18.27
C LEU A 19 10.80 -2.88 19.26
N PHE A 20 9.78 -3.58 18.75
CA PHE A 20 8.71 -4.19 19.53
C PHE A 20 8.90 -5.71 19.64
N ASN A 21 9.15 -6.37 18.50
CA ASN A 21 9.33 -7.83 18.43
C ASN A 21 10.33 -8.23 17.34
N LYS A 22 11.51 -8.70 17.78
CA LYS A 22 12.59 -9.11 16.87
C LYS A 22 12.26 -10.38 16.07
N SER A 23 11.51 -11.32 16.65
CA SER A 23 11.15 -12.58 15.96
C SER A 23 10.20 -12.29 14.82
N GLU A 24 9.10 -11.57 15.10
CA GLU A 24 8.11 -11.19 14.09
C GLU A 24 8.70 -10.29 13.01
N ALA A 25 9.61 -9.38 13.37
CA ALA A 25 10.34 -8.58 12.39
C ALA A 25 11.16 -9.42 11.42
N GLN A 26 11.82 -10.47 11.91
CA GLN A 26 12.60 -11.38 11.09
C GLN A 26 11.70 -12.25 10.20
N GLU A 27 10.60 -12.78 10.74
CA GLU A 27 9.59 -13.53 9.97
C GLU A 27 9.01 -12.70 8.84
N LEU A 28 8.59 -11.46 9.13
CA LEU A 28 8.08 -10.52 8.13
C LEU A 28 9.13 -10.21 7.05
N LYS A 29 10.38 -10.00 7.45
CA LYS A 29 11.49 -9.73 6.53
C LYS A 29 11.73 -10.87 5.56
N ASP A 30 11.76 -12.10 6.07
CA ASP A 30 12.04 -13.29 5.26
C ASP A 30 10.87 -13.60 4.33
N LEU A 31 9.64 -13.40 4.79
CA LEU A 31 8.47 -13.58 3.95
C LEU A 31 8.34 -12.51 2.85
N CYS A 32 8.59 -11.24 3.14
CA CYS A 32 8.63 -10.20 2.10
C CYS A 32 9.69 -10.50 1.02
N LYS A 33 10.86 -11.03 1.40
CA LYS A 33 11.89 -11.46 0.44
C LYS A 33 11.41 -12.63 -0.42
N LEU A 34 10.77 -13.62 0.20
CA LEU A 34 10.23 -14.80 -0.48
C LEU A 34 9.16 -14.38 -1.50
N LEU A 35 8.16 -13.62 -1.08
CA LEU A 35 7.07 -13.15 -1.95
C LEU A 35 7.59 -12.28 -3.10
N LYS A 36 8.58 -11.42 -2.84
CA LYS A 36 9.25 -10.65 -3.91
C LYS A 36 9.91 -11.56 -4.93
N ALA A 37 10.66 -12.57 -4.49
CA ALA A 37 11.33 -13.52 -5.38
C ALA A 37 10.30 -14.37 -6.17
N GLN A 38 9.20 -14.77 -5.55
CA GLN A 38 8.11 -15.50 -6.21
C GLN A 38 7.40 -14.63 -7.25
N ARG A 39 7.14 -13.35 -6.98
CA ARG A 39 6.59 -12.41 -7.97
C ARG A 39 7.51 -12.27 -9.19
N GLU A 40 8.82 -12.17 -8.95
CA GLU A 40 9.82 -12.14 -10.04
C GLU A 40 9.78 -13.46 -10.83
N LEU A 41 9.70 -14.61 -10.16
CA LEU A 41 9.57 -15.92 -10.81
C LEU A 41 8.33 -16.04 -11.69
N ILE A 42 7.16 -15.57 -11.23
CA ILE A 42 5.91 -15.53 -12.02
C ILE A 42 6.08 -14.66 -13.27
N SER A 43 6.85 -13.56 -13.15
CA SER A 43 7.12 -12.65 -14.27
C SER A 43 7.99 -13.31 -15.35
N TYR A 44 8.81 -14.29 -14.97
CA TYR A 44 9.47 -15.19 -15.93
C TYR A 44 8.46 -16.29 -16.34
N ARG A 45 7.86 -16.19 -17.54
CA ARG A 45 6.97 -17.22 -18.16
C ARG A 45 7.63 -18.60 -18.39
N ALA A 46 8.68 -18.97 -17.66
CA ALA A 46 9.65 -19.97 -18.05
C ALA A 46 10.17 -20.87 -16.90
N PRO A 47 9.30 -21.40 -16.03
CA PRO A 47 9.58 -22.75 -15.54
C PRO A 47 8.51 -23.71 -16.06
N ALA A 48 8.94 -24.81 -16.66
CA ALA A 48 8.07 -25.90 -17.09
C ALA A 48 7.33 -26.60 -15.93
N SER A 49 7.71 -26.28 -14.69
CA SER A 49 7.09 -26.68 -13.42
C SER A 49 6.68 -25.43 -12.59
N GLY A 50 6.24 -24.38 -13.28
CA GLY A 50 6.20 -22.94 -12.93
C GLY A 50 5.69 -22.51 -11.56
N ASP A 51 5.02 -23.40 -10.87
CA ASP A 51 4.24 -23.18 -9.66
C ASP A 51 4.68 -24.07 -8.49
N ALA A 52 5.55 -25.07 -8.71
CA ALA A 52 5.98 -26.00 -7.66
C ALA A 52 6.74 -25.32 -6.50
N ASN A 53 7.25 -24.11 -6.71
CA ASN A 53 7.95 -23.30 -5.69
C ASN A 53 7.06 -22.19 -5.09
N LEU A 54 5.77 -22.14 -5.47
CA LEU A 54 4.78 -21.26 -4.89
C LEU A 54 4.06 -22.04 -3.79
N GLU A 55 4.17 -21.57 -2.55
CA GLU A 55 3.36 -22.11 -1.45
C GLU A 55 2.16 -21.18 -1.23
N ASN A 56 1.01 -21.75 -0.86
CA ASN A 56 -0.18 -20.97 -0.49
C ASN A 56 -0.43 -20.96 1.03
N SER A 57 0.57 -21.37 1.83
CA SER A 57 0.49 -21.48 3.29
C SER A 57 0.81 -20.16 4.00
N TYR A 58 1.11 -19.09 3.27
CA TYR A 58 1.45 -17.79 3.85
C TYR A 58 0.23 -17.16 4.52
N ASP A 59 0.37 -16.78 5.78
CA ASP A 59 -0.63 -15.98 6.47
C ASP A 59 -0.49 -14.50 6.08
N VAL A 60 -0.95 -14.19 4.86
CA VAL A 60 -0.88 -12.84 4.28
C VAL A 60 -1.69 -11.85 5.11
N ASN A 61 -2.84 -12.27 5.65
CA ASN A 61 -3.69 -11.44 6.48
C ASN A 61 -2.94 -10.96 7.72
N LYS A 62 -2.30 -11.88 8.47
CA LYS A 62 -1.51 -11.51 9.64
C LYS A 62 -0.43 -10.48 9.32
N ILE A 63 0.28 -10.64 8.21
CA ILE A 63 1.40 -9.73 7.84
C ILE A 63 0.86 -8.36 7.45
N CYS A 64 -0.18 -8.32 6.63
CA CYS A 64 -0.85 -7.08 6.26
C CYS A 64 -1.38 -6.36 7.51
N THR A 65 -2.00 -7.09 8.44
CA THR A 65 -2.48 -6.53 9.72
C THR A 65 -1.33 -5.92 10.51
N ILE A 66 -0.22 -6.63 10.70
CA ILE A 66 0.96 -6.09 11.41
C ILE A 66 1.49 -4.81 10.75
N LEU A 67 1.61 -4.80 9.41
CA LEU A 67 2.10 -3.64 8.67
C LEU A 67 1.18 -2.43 8.82
N VAL A 68 -0.14 -2.66 8.72
CA VAL A 68 -1.16 -1.62 8.88
C VAL A 68 -1.21 -1.11 10.31
N GLU A 69 -1.16 -1.97 11.31
CA GLU A 69 -1.12 -1.58 12.72
C GLU A 69 0.12 -0.74 13.03
N LEU A 70 1.30 -1.15 12.54
CA LEU A 70 2.54 -0.40 12.69
C LEU A 70 2.47 0.97 11.99
N ALA A 71 1.92 1.02 10.77
CA ALA A 71 1.72 2.27 10.05
C ALA A 71 0.73 3.20 10.77
N HIS A 72 -0.39 2.64 11.25
CA HIS A 72 -1.41 3.38 12.00
C HIS A 72 -0.85 3.94 13.30
N PHE A 73 -0.15 3.11 14.10
CA PHE A 73 0.53 3.54 15.32
C PHE A 73 1.45 4.74 15.08
N ASN A 74 2.30 4.66 14.05
CA ASN A 74 3.19 5.76 13.68
C ASN A 74 2.41 7.01 13.24
N SER A 75 1.30 6.84 12.51
CA SER A 75 0.46 7.97 12.08
C SER A 75 -0.21 8.69 13.26
N VAL A 76 -0.61 7.95 14.31
CA VAL A 76 -1.19 8.52 15.54
C VAL A 76 -0.13 9.33 16.29
N LEU A 77 1.10 8.82 16.39
CA LEU A 77 2.22 9.54 17.00
C LEU A 77 2.58 10.81 16.21
N LEU A 78 2.61 10.72 14.88
CA LEU A 78 2.86 11.87 14.02
C LEU A 78 1.79 12.93 14.22
N GLU A 79 0.51 12.57 14.13
CA GLU A 79 -0.60 13.49 14.31
C GLU A 79 -0.53 14.19 15.68
N ALA A 80 -0.31 13.43 16.76
CA ALA A 80 -0.20 13.96 18.12
C ALA A 80 0.99 14.93 18.28
N SER A 81 2.13 14.59 17.69
CA SER A 81 3.32 15.44 17.70
C SER A 81 3.05 16.75 16.95
N VAL A 82 2.48 16.66 15.74
CA VAL A 82 2.17 17.83 14.94
C VAL A 82 1.16 18.74 15.64
N LYS A 83 0.12 18.16 16.27
CA LYS A 83 -0.93 18.93 16.98
C LYS A 83 -0.35 19.75 18.11
N LYS A 84 0.72 19.27 18.73
CA LYS A 84 1.39 19.91 19.86
C LYS A 84 2.44 20.91 19.43
N ASN A 85 3.14 20.64 18.33
CA ASN A 85 4.43 21.27 18.03
C ASN A 85 4.46 22.12 16.75
N ALA A 86 3.40 22.17 15.94
CA ALA A 86 3.38 22.89 14.66
C ALA A 86 2.15 23.79 14.50
N ASP A 87 2.28 24.87 13.72
CA ASP A 87 1.13 25.71 13.33
C ASP A 87 0.39 25.02 12.18
N PRO A 88 -0.95 24.81 12.27
CA PRO A 88 -1.76 24.28 11.18
C PRO A 88 -1.55 24.97 9.83
N LYS A 89 -1.18 26.25 9.81
CA LYS A 89 -0.93 27.03 8.59
C LYS A 89 0.32 26.59 7.82
N ASP A 90 1.24 25.90 8.47
CA ASP A 90 2.47 25.41 7.85
C ASP A 90 2.22 24.14 7.02
N PHE A 91 1.06 23.48 7.18
CA PHE A 91 0.67 22.29 6.43
C PHE A 91 0.03 22.67 5.10
N ILE A 92 0.87 22.99 4.13
CA ILE A 92 0.48 23.26 2.75
C ILE A 92 1.01 22.12 1.88
N VAL A 93 0.09 21.37 1.28
CA VAL A 93 0.42 20.34 0.29
C VAL A 93 0.14 20.92 -1.09
N HIS A 94 1.16 21.04 -1.94
CA HIS A 94 1.01 21.56 -3.30
C HIS A 94 0.60 20.46 -4.28
N HIS A 95 -0.02 20.83 -5.41
CA HIS A 95 -0.29 19.86 -6.48
C HIS A 95 1.00 19.20 -6.97
N SER A 96 2.08 19.98 -7.07
CA SER A 96 3.40 19.47 -7.46
C SER A 96 3.99 18.46 -6.48
N ASP A 97 3.49 18.38 -5.25
CA ASP A 97 3.87 17.31 -4.31
C ASP A 97 3.11 16.01 -4.61
N ILE A 98 1.83 16.11 -4.98
CA ILE A 98 1.03 14.98 -5.48
C ILE A 98 1.65 14.41 -6.76
N ASP A 99 2.04 15.29 -7.69
CA ASP A 99 2.65 14.90 -8.96
C ASP A 99 3.92 14.05 -8.78
N LYS A 100 4.64 14.21 -7.67
CA LYS A 100 5.84 13.40 -7.36
C LYS A 100 5.51 11.97 -6.92
N ILE A 101 4.27 11.71 -6.52
CA ILE A 101 3.78 10.43 -5.99
C ILE A 101 3.09 9.64 -7.10
N VAL A 102 2.21 10.31 -7.86
CA VAL A 102 1.35 9.65 -8.87
C VAL A 102 2.05 9.40 -10.19
N ASN A 103 3.22 10.02 -10.41
CA ASN A 103 4.07 9.74 -11.55
C ASN A 103 5.20 8.81 -11.13
N VAL A 104 5.23 7.61 -11.72
CA VAL A 104 6.23 6.59 -11.47
C VAL A 104 7.08 6.41 -12.73
N ASN A 105 8.41 6.41 -12.59
CA ASN A 105 9.30 6.06 -13.69
C ASN A 105 9.86 4.66 -13.47
N ILE A 106 9.70 3.80 -14.47
CA ILE A 106 10.27 2.46 -14.48
C ILE A 106 11.10 2.35 -15.76
N GLU A 107 12.42 2.19 -15.60
CA GLU A 107 13.38 2.04 -16.71
C GLU A 107 13.27 3.15 -17.79
N GLY A 108 12.99 4.38 -17.38
CA GLY A 108 12.87 5.53 -18.29
C GLY A 108 11.47 5.71 -18.89
N ILE A 109 10.53 4.83 -18.59
CA ILE A 109 9.12 4.94 -19.00
C ILE A 109 8.33 5.56 -17.85
N GLU A 110 7.58 6.62 -18.15
CA GLU A 110 6.71 7.30 -17.19
C GLU A 110 5.30 6.69 -17.19
N PHE A 111 4.80 6.43 -15.99
CA PHE A 111 3.46 5.95 -15.70
C PHE A 111 2.76 6.98 -14.81
N TYR A 112 1.46 7.15 -15.02
CA TYR A 112 0.63 8.08 -14.26
C TYR A 112 -0.58 7.34 -13.69
N ASP A 113 -0.77 7.42 -12.38
CA ASP A 113 -1.96 6.88 -11.73
C ASP A 113 -3.03 7.97 -11.57
N ARG A 114 -4.07 7.89 -12.42
CA ARG A 114 -5.18 8.85 -12.41
C ARG A 114 -6.01 8.76 -11.13
N TYR A 115 -6.21 7.57 -10.59
CA TYR A 115 -7.08 7.37 -9.44
C TYR A 115 -6.40 7.91 -8.18
N ASP A 116 -5.11 7.62 -8.02
CA ASP A 116 -4.32 8.16 -6.90
C ASP A 116 -4.23 9.69 -6.98
N SER A 117 -4.12 10.26 -8.19
CA SER A 117 -4.15 11.72 -8.39
C SER A 117 -5.46 12.34 -7.88
N TYR A 118 -6.61 11.78 -8.26
CA TYR A 118 -7.91 12.27 -7.76
C TYR A 118 -8.07 12.11 -6.24
N ARG A 119 -7.65 10.97 -5.68
CA ARG A 119 -7.75 10.70 -4.24
C ARG A 119 -6.86 11.63 -3.43
N LEU A 120 -5.59 11.79 -3.83
CA LEU A 120 -4.65 12.68 -3.16
C LEU A 120 -5.06 14.15 -3.28
N ASP A 121 -5.61 14.58 -4.43
CA ASP A 121 -6.19 15.91 -4.58
C ASP A 121 -7.37 16.14 -3.63
N TYR A 122 -8.24 15.13 -3.49
CA TYR A 122 -9.36 15.18 -2.55
C TYR A 122 -8.86 15.31 -1.10
N ILE A 123 -7.91 14.48 -0.67
CA ILE A 123 -7.31 14.54 0.67
C ILE A 123 -6.69 15.92 0.92
N ARG A 124 -5.88 16.41 -0.03
CA ARG A 124 -5.27 17.75 0.03
C ARG A 124 -6.31 18.85 0.24
N ARG A 125 -7.44 18.81 -0.49
CA ARG A 125 -8.49 19.84 -0.39
C ARG A 125 -9.29 19.76 0.92
N LYS A 126 -9.51 18.56 1.44
CA LYS A 126 -10.37 18.33 2.61
C LYS A 126 -9.63 18.42 3.95
N GLY A 127 -8.35 18.12 3.97
CA GLY A 127 -7.52 18.17 5.17
C GLY A 127 -6.06 17.99 4.82
N PRO A 128 -5.31 19.06 4.52
CA PRO A 128 -3.87 18.98 4.23
C PRO A 128 -3.02 18.67 5.47
N TYR A 129 -3.67 18.59 6.63
CA TYR A 129 -3.07 18.28 7.90
C TYR A 129 -2.79 16.76 8.02
N PRO A 130 -1.64 16.33 8.56
CA PRO A 130 -1.28 14.92 8.69
C PRO A 130 -2.11 14.23 9.79
N SER A 131 -3.34 13.89 9.44
CA SER A 131 -4.25 13.07 10.26
C SER A 131 -3.79 11.62 10.29
N ASN A 132 -4.11 10.90 11.36
CA ASN A 132 -3.83 9.47 11.42
C ASN A 132 -4.56 8.68 10.31
N LEU A 133 -4.00 7.52 9.95
CA LEU A 133 -4.48 6.72 8.82
C LEU A 133 -5.93 6.21 8.98
N ARG A 134 -6.47 6.12 10.21
CA ARG A 134 -7.86 5.68 10.40
C ARG A 134 -8.84 6.58 9.68
N CYS A 135 -8.51 7.86 9.49
CA CYS A 135 -9.35 8.82 8.77
C CYS A 135 -9.53 8.49 7.28
N THR A 136 -8.64 7.66 6.70
CA THR A 136 -8.71 7.22 5.30
C THR A 136 -9.11 5.75 5.16
N MET A 137 -9.30 5.04 6.26
CA MET A 137 -9.68 3.62 6.29
C MET A 137 -11.20 3.53 6.46
N THR A 138 -11.93 3.61 5.36
CA THR A 138 -13.40 3.48 5.30
C THR A 138 -13.80 2.39 4.30
N GLU A 139 -15.01 1.85 4.44
CA GLU A 139 -15.56 0.88 3.47
C GLU A 139 -15.52 1.46 2.05
N GLY A 140 -16.03 2.69 1.88
CA GLY A 140 -16.02 3.37 0.58
C GLY A 140 -14.61 3.62 0.01
N GLN A 141 -13.60 3.90 0.84
CA GLN A 141 -12.22 3.97 0.34
C GLN A 141 -11.73 2.60 -0.12
N THR A 142 -12.04 1.54 0.62
CA THR A 142 -11.62 0.18 0.25
C THR A 142 -12.29 -0.25 -1.06
N GLU A 143 -13.58 0.05 -1.21
CA GLU A 143 -14.34 -0.15 -2.45
C GLU A 143 -13.77 0.67 -3.61
N ASP A 144 -13.48 1.96 -3.39
CA ASP A 144 -12.87 2.82 -4.42
C ASP A 144 -11.52 2.29 -4.90
N TYR A 145 -10.70 1.74 -4.00
CA TYR A 145 -9.40 1.16 -4.37
C TYR A 145 -9.59 -0.09 -5.22
N ILE A 146 -10.43 -1.04 -4.82
CA ILE A 146 -10.67 -2.27 -5.59
C ILE A 146 -11.36 -1.95 -6.91
N GLY A 147 -12.36 -1.07 -6.90
CA GLY A 147 -13.03 -0.60 -8.10
C GLY A 147 -12.08 0.05 -9.10
N ALA A 148 -10.97 0.67 -8.66
CA ALA A 148 -9.98 1.19 -9.60
C ALA A 148 -9.18 0.10 -10.34
N TRP A 149 -9.06 -1.10 -9.78
CA TRP A 149 -8.49 -2.26 -10.47
C TRP A 149 -9.48 -2.92 -11.44
N ASP A 150 -10.78 -2.80 -11.16
CA ASP A 150 -11.85 -3.40 -11.96
C ASP A 150 -12.49 -2.43 -12.96
N ASN A 151 -12.11 -1.15 -12.93
CA ASN A 151 -12.64 -0.12 -13.82
C ASN A 151 -11.94 -0.16 -15.18
N ASP A 152 -12.30 -1.18 -15.93
CA ASP A 152 -12.07 -1.33 -17.37
C ASP A 152 -13.44 -1.42 -18.05
N GLU A 153 -14.14 -0.27 -18.14
CA GLU A 153 -15.43 -0.11 -18.84
C GLU A 153 -15.39 -0.61 -20.31
N GLU A 154 -14.20 -0.69 -20.92
CA GLU A 154 -14.01 -1.19 -22.29
C GLU A 154 -14.08 -2.73 -22.40
N PHE A 155 -14.08 -3.45 -21.27
CA PHE A 155 -13.96 -4.91 -21.25
C PHE A 155 -14.89 -5.61 -20.25
N GLU A 156 -15.98 -4.96 -19.82
CA GLU A 156 -16.95 -5.53 -18.87
C GLU A 156 -17.49 -6.93 -19.27
N ASP A 157 -17.46 -7.26 -20.57
CA ASP A 157 -17.94 -8.55 -21.11
C ASP A 157 -16.81 -9.55 -21.45
N ASP A 158 -15.54 -9.22 -21.21
CA ASP A 158 -14.42 -10.13 -21.51
C ASP A 158 -14.07 -10.99 -20.29
N GLU A 159 -14.65 -12.20 -20.23
CA GLU A 159 -14.38 -13.21 -19.19
C GLU A 159 -12.89 -13.62 -19.08
N SER A 160 -12.03 -13.22 -20.02
CA SER A 160 -10.58 -13.47 -19.94
C SER A 160 -9.83 -12.43 -19.10
N ILE A 161 -10.50 -11.34 -18.69
CA ILE A 161 -9.93 -10.30 -17.84
C ILE A 161 -10.15 -10.66 -16.37
N TYR A 162 -9.08 -10.47 -15.58
CA TYR A 162 -9.15 -10.66 -14.15
C TYR A 162 -9.89 -9.49 -13.51
N HIS A 163 -11.06 -9.77 -12.93
CA HIS A 163 -11.72 -8.86 -12.00
C HIS A 163 -11.32 -9.26 -10.57
N GLY A 164 -10.85 -8.29 -9.79
CA GLY A 164 -10.59 -8.42 -8.36
C GLY A 164 -11.85 -8.79 -7.58
N GLY A 165 -13.03 -8.38 -8.08
CA GLY A 165 -14.32 -8.73 -7.53
C GLY A 165 -14.59 -8.07 -6.18
N SER A 166 -15.71 -8.42 -5.54
CA SER A 166 -16.02 -7.91 -4.21
C SER A 166 -15.36 -8.79 -3.14
N PRO A 167 -14.52 -8.24 -2.24
CA PRO A 167 -14.02 -8.97 -1.08
C PRO A 167 -15.15 -9.61 -0.29
N CYS A 168 -14.91 -10.85 0.15
CA CYS A 168 -15.81 -11.51 1.09
C CYS A 168 -15.82 -10.84 2.49
N ASP A 169 -14.75 -10.11 2.81
CA ASP A 169 -14.59 -9.40 4.07
C ASP A 169 -13.72 -8.13 3.87
N TRP A 170 -14.37 -6.97 3.94
CA TRP A 170 -13.72 -5.66 3.80
C TRP A 170 -12.87 -5.27 5.02
N GLN A 171 -12.99 -6.01 6.13
CA GLN A 171 -12.31 -5.76 7.40
C GLN A 171 -11.22 -6.81 7.71
N ALA A 172 -10.88 -7.67 6.74
CA ALA A 172 -9.96 -8.79 6.93
C ALA A 172 -8.56 -8.39 7.43
N ILE A 173 -8.09 -7.18 7.08
CA ILE A 173 -6.77 -6.68 7.47
C ILE A 173 -6.85 -5.72 8.66
N PHE A 174 -7.93 -4.95 8.76
CA PHE A 174 -8.10 -3.94 9.79
C PHE A 174 -9.58 -3.68 10.08
N ASP A 175 -9.88 -3.44 11.34
CA ASP A 175 -11.24 -3.13 11.80
C ASP A 175 -11.61 -1.70 11.37
N ILE A 176 -12.50 -1.62 10.38
CA ILE A 176 -13.04 -0.36 9.84
C ILE A 176 -14.37 -0.09 10.57
N PRO A 177 -14.58 1.11 11.14
CA PRO A 177 -15.80 1.43 11.88
C PRO A 177 -17.07 1.48 11.03
#